data_AF-J3LBV0-F1
#
_entry.id   AF-J3LBV0-F1
#
_cell.length_a   1.000
_cell.length_b   1.000
_cell.length_c   1.000
_cell.angle_alpha   90.00
_cell.angle_beta   90.00
_cell.angle_gamma   90.00
#
_symmetry.space_group_name_H-M   'P 1'
#
loop_
_entity.id
_entity.type
_entity.pdbx_description
1 polymer ?
#
loop_
_entity_poly.entity_id
_entity_poly.type
_entity_poly.pdbx_seq_one_letter_code
_entity_poly.pdbx_strand_id
1 'polypeptide(L)'
;MTGAGVSSTYNVHLLGISIDRTRLPIPDGMFVLDPKTGHGDVTFGTSTPVTLLVDLAYNLIVEVFMARMLAAASMTAFNGTRRLCFLVDPGVENIG
;
A
#
# COMPACT_ATOMS: atom_id res chain seq x y z
N MET A 1 -39.33 -10.69 3.55
CA MET A 1 -38.53 -9.61 4.16
C MET A 1 -37.07 -10.01 4.04
N THR A 2 -36.35 -9.44 3.09
CA THR A 2 -34.92 -9.72 2.88
C THR A 2 -34.11 -8.96 3.93
N GLY A 3 -33.57 -9.68 4.92
CA GLY A 3 -32.64 -9.10 5.89
C GLY A 3 -31.36 -8.70 5.16
N ALA A 4 -31.14 -7.41 4.99
CA ALA A 4 -29.84 -6.89 4.58
C ALA A 4 -28.84 -7.27 5.68
N GLY A 5 -27.95 -8.22 5.37
CA GLY A 5 -26.84 -8.56 6.26
C GLY A 5 -26.02 -7.30 6.52
N VAL A 6 -25.89 -6.91 7.78
CA VAL A 6 -25.01 -5.81 8.18
C VAL A 6 -23.58 -6.29 7.91
N SER A 7 -22.99 -5.82 6.81
CA SER A 7 -21.57 -6.02 6.54
C SER A 7 -20.79 -5.11 7.49
N SER A 8 -20.27 -5.67 8.57
CA SER A 8 -19.37 -4.94 9.47
C SER A 8 -17.99 -4.86 8.85
N THR A 9 -17.57 -3.67 8.43
CA THR A 9 -16.18 -3.41 8.02
C THR A 9 -15.33 -3.09 9.25
N TYR A 10 -14.13 -3.66 9.31
CA TYR A 10 -13.15 -3.33 10.36
C TYR A 10 -12.24 -2.23 9.83
N ASN A 11 -12.39 -1.01 10.35
CA ASN A 11 -11.68 0.16 9.85
C ASN A 11 -10.73 0.77 10.90
N VAL A 12 -9.64 1.37 10.42
CA VAL A 12 -8.63 2.03 11.26
C VAL A 12 -8.21 3.37 10.68
N HIS A 13 -8.08 4.36 11.57
CA HIS A 13 -7.58 5.67 11.18
C HIS A 13 -6.08 5.60 10.85
N LEU A 14 -5.76 5.57 9.56
CA LEU A 14 -4.38 5.59 9.09
C LEU A 14 -3.80 7.00 9.22
N LEU A 15 -2.89 7.18 10.17
CA LEU A 15 -2.20 8.45 10.37
C LEU A 15 -1.26 8.77 9.21
N GLY A 16 -0.62 7.78 8.61
CA GLY A 16 0.22 7.95 7.43
C GLY A 16 1.17 6.78 7.20
N ILE A 17 1.95 6.87 6.13
CA ILE A 17 2.78 5.77 5.62
C ILE A 17 4.24 6.22 5.62
N SER A 18 5.15 5.31 5.99
CA SER A 18 6.59 5.57 5.96
C SER A 18 7.30 4.49 5.17
N ILE A 19 8.31 4.87 4.40
CA ILE A 19 9.21 3.97 3.67
C ILE A 19 10.63 4.30 4.09
N ASP A 20 11.41 3.30 4.52
CA ASP A 20 12.78 3.50 5.00
C ASP A 20 12.87 4.65 6.02
N ARG A 21 12.05 4.58 7.07
CA ARG A 21 11.93 5.58 8.15
C ARG A 21 11.54 7.00 7.70
N THR A 22 11.24 7.20 6.42
CA THR A 22 10.83 8.49 5.86
C THR A 22 9.33 8.53 5.71
N ARG A 23 8.69 9.46 6.42
CA ARG A 23 7.25 9.74 6.33
C ARG A 23 6.93 10.27 4.92
N LEU A 24 5.99 9.63 4.23
CA LEU A 24 5.53 10.11 2.92
C LEU A 24 4.65 11.35 3.09
N PRO A 25 4.73 12.33 2.15
CA PRO A 25 3.89 13.52 2.16
C PRO A 25 2.48 13.20 1.63
N ILE A 26 1.77 12.30 2.31
CA ILE A 26 0.39 11.98 1.99
C ILE A 26 -0.50 13.09 2.57
N PRO A 27 -1.37 13.72 1.76
CA PRO A 27 -2.34 14.71 2.24
C PRO A 27 -3.16 14.21 3.43
N ASP A 28 -3.27 15.06 4.45
CA ASP A 28 -4.22 14.86 5.54
C ASP A 28 -5.63 14.70 4.97
N GLY A 29 -6.41 13.78 5.53
CA GLY A 29 -7.76 13.53 5.04
C GLY A 29 -7.88 12.50 3.93
N MET A 30 -6.76 12.08 3.29
CA MET A 30 -6.81 11.11 2.18
C MET A 30 -7.44 9.76 2.57
N PHE A 31 -7.23 9.34 3.81
CA PHE A 31 -7.76 8.09 4.36
C PHE A 31 -8.78 8.34 5.48
N VAL A 32 -9.39 9.52 5.54
CA VAL A 32 -10.40 9.78 6.57
C VAL A 32 -11.71 9.13 6.16
N LEU A 33 -12.34 8.43 7.11
CA LEU A 33 -13.71 7.96 6.97
C LEU A 33 -14.65 9.15 6.92
N ASP A 34 -15.45 9.26 5.86
CA ASP A 34 -16.59 10.16 5.84
C ASP A 34 -17.73 9.52 6.64
N PRO A 35 -18.10 10.07 7.82
CA PRO A 35 -19.14 9.50 8.66
C PRO A 35 -20.54 9.60 8.05
N LYS A 36 -20.74 10.42 7.01
CA LYS A 36 -22.04 10.59 6.34
C LYS A 36 -22.25 9.57 5.22
N THR A 37 -21.20 9.24 4.49
CA THR A 37 -21.27 8.34 3.34
C THR A 37 -20.76 6.93 3.66
N GLY A 38 -20.01 6.77 4.76
CA GLY A 38 -19.30 5.53 5.07
C GLY A 38 -18.17 5.21 4.09
N HIS A 39 -17.83 6.14 3.20
CA HIS A 39 -16.73 6.02 2.25
C HIS A 39 -15.42 6.54 2.85
N GLY A 40 -14.31 5.98 2.39
CA GLY A 40 -12.97 6.29 2.88
C GLY A 40 -12.48 5.27 3.88
N ASP A 41 -11.54 5.70 4.73
CA ASP A 41 -10.86 4.86 5.72
C ASP A 41 -9.92 3.78 5.15
N VAL A 42 -9.24 3.09 6.07
CA VAL A 42 -8.47 1.87 5.78
C VAL A 42 -9.21 0.69 6.38
N THR A 43 -9.62 -0.24 5.52
CA THR A 43 -10.38 -1.44 5.90
C THR A 43 -9.51 -2.69 5.85
N PHE A 44 -9.68 -3.57 6.84
CA PHE A 44 -9.17 -4.94 6.76
C PHE A 44 -10.15 -5.82 6.00
N GLY A 45 -9.68 -6.45 4.94
CA GLY A 45 -10.45 -7.39 4.14
C GLY A 45 -9.63 -8.63 3.80
N THR A 46 -10.28 -9.78 3.76
CA THR A 46 -9.68 -11.05 3.32
C THR A 46 -10.04 -11.41 1.88
N SER A 47 -10.88 -10.59 1.23
CA SER A 47 -11.39 -10.81 -0.12
C SER A 47 -10.34 -10.56 -1.21
N THR A 48 -9.29 -9.79 -0.92
CA THR A 48 -8.21 -9.49 -1.86
C THR A 48 -6.85 -9.89 -1.26
N PRO A 49 -5.98 -10.59 -2.02
CA PRO A 49 -4.66 -11.00 -1.53
C PRO A 49 -3.64 -9.86 -1.47
N VAL A 50 -4.02 -8.66 -1.93
CA VAL A 50 -3.16 -7.47 -2.02
C VAL A 50 -3.84 -6.28 -1.35
N THR A 51 -3.04 -5.36 -0.85
CA THR A 51 -3.52 -4.06 -0.37
C THR A 51 -3.92 -3.19 -1.57
N LEU A 52 -5.16 -2.71 -1.56
CA LEU A 52 -5.63 -1.74 -2.54
C LEU A 52 -5.45 -0.32 -1.99
N LEU A 53 -5.01 0.58 -2.86
CA LEU A 53 -4.73 1.97 -2.52
C LEU A 53 -5.41 2.88 -3.54
N VAL A 54 -5.83 4.06 -3.08
CA VAL A 54 -6.25 5.14 -3.99
C VAL A 54 -5.06 5.57 -4.85
N ASP A 55 -5.31 5.94 -6.11
CA ASP A 55 -4.27 6.18 -7.12
C ASP A 55 -3.17 7.13 -6.65
N LEU A 56 -3.54 8.21 -5.95
CA LEU A 56 -2.57 9.19 -5.47
C LEU A 56 -1.59 8.59 -4.44
N ALA A 57 -2.11 7.79 -3.49
CA ALA A 57 -1.27 7.09 -2.52
C ALA A 57 -0.43 5.99 -3.20
N TYR A 58 -1.03 5.23 -4.12
CA TYR A 58 -0.35 4.18 -4.85
C TYR A 58 0.85 4.74 -5.63
N ASN A 59 0.65 5.80 -6.42
CA ASN A 59 1.69 6.40 -7.24
C ASN A 59 2.86 6.92 -6.39
N LEU A 60 2.56 7.62 -5.28
CA LEU A 60 3.58 8.15 -4.37
C LEU A 60 4.39 7.02 -3.71
N ILE A 61 3.72 5.95 -3.27
CA ILE A 61 4.39 4.78 -2.67
C ILE A 61 5.28 4.10 -3.70
N VAL A 62 4.78 3.88 -4.92
CA VAL A 62 5.55 3.25 -6.00
C VAL A 62 6.80 4.06 -6.34
N GLU A 63 6.67 5.37 -6.51
CA GLU A 63 7.78 6.25 -6.82
C GLU A 63 8.87 6.19 -5.75
N VAL A 64 8.49 6.41 -4.48
CA VAL A 64 9.46 6.44 -3.38
C VAL A 64 10.05 5.06 -3.11
N PHE A 65 9.25 4.01 -3.15
CA PHE A 65 9.75 2.65 -2.95
C PHE A 65 10.74 2.26 -4.04
N MET A 66 10.43 2.55 -5.31
CA MET A 66 11.31 2.26 -6.44
C MET A 66 12.64 3.02 -6.32
N ALA A 67 12.60 4.31 -6.00
CA ALA A 67 13.80 5.12 -5.80
C ALA A 67 14.69 4.55 -4.69
N ARG A 68 14.11 4.13 -3.57
CA ARG A 68 14.84 3.53 -2.44
C ARG A 68 15.46 2.18 -2.81
N MET A 69 14.71 1.31 -3.48
CA MET A 69 15.19 -0.02 -3.86
C MET A 69 16.33 0.04 -4.88
N LEU A 70 16.22 0.92 -5.87
CA LEU A 70 17.28 1.15 -6.86
C LEU A 70 18.54 1.71 -6.20
N ALA A 71 18.39 2.61 -5.23
CA ALA A 71 19.52 3.19 -4.50
C ALA A 71 20.18 2.19 -3.52
N ALA A 72 19.40 1.34 -2.87
CA ALA A 72 19.88 0.49 -1.78
C ALA A 72 20.57 -0.80 -2.23
N ALA A 73 20.25 -1.34 -3.41
CA ALA A 73 20.52 -2.76 -3.64
C ALA A 73 21.11 -3.13 -5.00
N SER A 74 21.48 -2.19 -5.88
CA SER A 74 21.80 -2.49 -7.28
C SER A 74 20.75 -3.40 -7.96
N MET A 75 19.52 -3.39 -7.43
CA MET A 75 18.45 -4.29 -7.84
C MET A 75 18.02 -3.89 -9.25
N THR A 76 17.90 -4.88 -10.13
CA THR A 76 17.38 -4.66 -11.47
C THR A 76 15.86 -4.76 -11.42
N ALA A 77 15.20 -3.64 -11.76
CA ALA A 77 13.77 -3.62 -11.98
C ALA A 77 13.43 -4.57 -13.14
N PHE A 78 12.42 -5.42 -12.95
CA PHE A 78 11.97 -6.33 -14.00
C PHE A 78 11.27 -5.53 -15.11
N ASN A 79 11.96 -5.37 -16.25
CA ASN A 79 11.45 -4.64 -17.40
C ASN A 79 10.25 -5.38 -18.00
N GLY A 80 9.04 -4.86 -17.79
CA GLY A 80 7.83 -5.42 -18.41
C GLY A 80 6.52 -5.14 -17.66
N THR A 81 6.57 -4.63 -16.43
CA THR A 81 5.34 -4.28 -15.70
C THR A 81 5.44 -2.91 -15.06
N ARG A 82 4.32 -2.15 -15.04
CA ARG A 82 4.12 -0.95 -14.21
C ARG A 82 4.10 -1.26 -12.70
N ARG A 83 4.68 -2.39 -12.29
CA ARG A 83 4.62 -2.95 -10.93
C ARG A 83 6.03 -3.00 -10.35
N LEU A 84 6.12 -2.80 -9.04
CA LEU A 84 7.32 -2.87 -8.21
C LEU A 84 7.88 -4.31 -8.16
N CYS A 85 8.42 -4.80 -9.28
CA CYS A 85 9.01 -6.12 -9.38
C CYS A 85 10.52 -5.99 -9.55
N PHE A 86 11.27 -6.63 -8.66
CA PHE A 86 12.74 -6.65 -8.68
C PHE A 86 13.21 -8.09 -8.80
N LEU A 87 14.31 -8.29 -9.51
CA LEU A 87 14.97 -9.59 -9.55
C LEU A 87 15.63 -9.85 -8.19
N VAL A 88 15.32 -11.00 -7.61
CA VAL A 88 16.02 -11.51 -6.43
C VAL A 88 17.25 -12.26 -6.92
N ASP A 89 18.43 -11.88 -6.45
CA ASP A 89 19.66 -12.63 -6.72
C ASP A 89 19.61 -13.95 -5.93
N PRO A 90 19.63 -15.13 -6.60
CA PRO A 90 19.62 -16.41 -5.92
C PRO A 90 20.90 -16.66 -5.07
N GLY A 91 21.94 -15.84 -5.20
CA GLY A 91 23.20 -15.96 -4.44
C GLY A 91 23.18 -15.33 -3.04
N VAL A 92 22.14 -14.59 -2.66
CA VAL A 92 21.99 -14.05 -1.29
C VAL A 92 21.15 -15.03 -0.48
N GLU A 93 21.73 -16.17 -0.14
CA GLU A 93 21.14 -17.13 0.79
C GLU A 93 21.07 -16.50 2.20
N ASN A 94 19.89 -16.59 2.81
CA ASN A 94 19.53 -15.95 4.07
C ASN A 94 20.55 -16.24 5.19
N ILE A 95 21.27 -15.21 5.64
CA ILE A 95 21.79 -15.18 7.01
C ILE A 95 20.65 -14.70 7.90
N GLY A 96 20.06 -15.66 8.63
CA GLY A 96 18.94 -15.45 9.55
C GLY A 96 19.26 -14.60 10.77
#